data_AF-A0A4P8EL66-F1
#
_entry.id   AF-A0A4P8EL66-F1
#
_cell.length_a   1.000
_cell.length_b   1.000
_cell.length_c   1.000
_cell.angle_alpha   90.00
_cell.angle_beta   90.00
_cell.angle_gamma   90.00
#
_symmetry.space_group_name_H-M   'P 1'
#
loop_
_entity.id
_entity.type
_entity.pdbx_description
1 polymer ?
#
loop_
_entity_poly.entity_id
_entity_poly.type
_entity_poly.pdbx_seq_one_letter_code
_entity_poly.pdbx_strand_id
1 'polypeptide(L)'
;MTASFPPKPQRPTPRAGLLHILDAAKYSRDGALRLWQETAARLECGTAVLAAVLFLFLGASLRQWLILTALYLALLMVEALNTAIEVLTNVVSPHWSIEAKHAKDLGSLAVGLMLAIIAGYVAAVLLRL
;
A
#
# COMPACT_ATOMS: atom_id res chain seq x y z
N MET A 1 46.23 10.56 -3.23
CA MET A 1 45.13 9.95 -4.02
C MET A 1 43.82 10.50 -3.49
N THR A 2 43.25 11.51 -4.13
CA THR A 2 41.95 12.09 -3.74
C THR A 2 40.85 11.19 -4.28
N ALA A 3 40.13 10.50 -3.40
CA ALA A 3 38.98 9.70 -3.79
C ALA A 3 37.90 10.64 -4.37
N SER A 4 37.67 10.57 -5.68
CA SER A 4 36.55 11.25 -6.33
C SER A 4 35.26 10.53 -5.92
N PHE A 5 34.45 11.17 -5.08
CA PHE A 5 33.11 10.66 -4.79
C PHE A 5 32.30 10.56 -6.09
N PRO A 6 31.56 9.47 -6.34
CA PRO A 6 30.68 9.40 -7.50
C PRO A 6 29.67 10.55 -7.44
N PRO A 7 29.33 11.16 -8.59
CA PRO A 7 28.38 12.27 -8.63
C PRO A 7 27.06 11.82 -8.01
N LYS A 8 26.47 12.65 -7.13
CA LYS A 8 25.15 12.40 -6.56
C LYS A 8 24.16 12.18 -7.72
N PRO A 9 23.33 11.12 -7.68
CA PRO A 9 22.37 10.87 -8.74
C PRO A 9 21.49 12.10 -8.95
N GLN A 10 21.48 12.63 -10.17
CA GLN A 10 20.69 13.80 -10.53
C GLN A 10 19.23 13.38 -10.70
N ARG A 11 18.30 14.18 -10.15
CA ARG A 11 16.86 13.95 -10.37
C ARG A 11 16.55 14.16 -11.86
N PRO A 12 15.86 13.22 -12.53
CA PRO A 12 15.43 13.43 -13.90
C PRO A 12 14.54 14.67 -13.99
N THR A 13 14.77 15.53 -14.97
CA THR A 13 13.87 16.66 -15.26
C THR A 13 12.49 16.14 -15.69
N PRO A 14 11.38 16.58 -15.08
CA PRO A 14 10.04 16.16 -15.47
C PRO A 14 9.77 16.46 -16.95
N ARG A 15 9.28 15.48 -17.71
CA ARG A 15 8.89 15.69 -19.12
C ARG A 15 7.52 16.38 -19.17
N ALA A 16 7.33 17.31 -20.10
CA ALA A 16 6.08 18.05 -20.25
C ALA A 16 5.03 17.25 -21.08
N GLY A 17 3.74 17.58 -20.88
CA GLY A 17 2.63 17.07 -21.69
C GLY A 17 2.30 15.60 -21.46
N LEU A 18 1.86 14.89 -22.50
CA LEU A 18 1.44 13.48 -22.43
C LEU A 18 2.55 12.53 -21.93
N LEU A 19 3.82 12.92 -22.11
CA LEU A 19 4.97 12.17 -21.59
C LEU A 19 5.00 12.13 -20.06
N HIS A 20 4.43 13.13 -19.37
CA HIS A 20 4.28 13.14 -17.92
C HIS A 20 3.34 12.02 -17.41
N ILE A 21 2.34 11.64 -18.21
CA ILE A 21 1.42 10.54 -17.86
C ILE A 21 2.17 9.20 -17.89
N LEU A 22 3.04 9.01 -18.88
CA LEU A 22 3.91 7.83 -18.96
C LEU A 22 4.90 7.77 -17.80
N ASP A 23 5.46 8.91 -17.41
CA ASP A 23 6.34 9.01 -16.24
C ASP A 23 5.56 8.68 -14.94
N ALA A 24 4.33 9.19 -14.78
CA ALA A 24 3.46 8.87 -13.64
C ALA A 24 3.11 7.38 -13.58
N ALA A 25 2.75 6.76 -14.71
CA ALA A 25 2.47 5.32 -14.78
C ALA A 25 3.71 4.49 -14.40
N LYS A 26 4.90 4.94 -14.81
CA LYS A 26 6.17 4.32 -14.39
C LYS A 26 6.37 4.44 -12.88
N TYR A 27 6.14 5.61 -12.28
CA TYR A 27 6.25 5.79 -10.83
C TYR A 27 5.25 4.92 -10.06
N SER A 28 4.01 4.82 -10.52
CA SER A 28 3.00 3.93 -9.91
C SER A 28 3.42 2.47 -10.00
N ARG A 29 3.97 2.02 -11.13
CA ARG A 29 4.48 0.65 -11.29
C ARG A 29 5.66 0.39 -10.35
N ASP A 30 6.64 1.28 -10.32
CA ASP A 30 7.82 1.12 -9.47
C ASP A 30 7.43 1.14 -7.98
N GLY A 31 6.43 1.94 -7.60
CA GLY A 31 5.79 1.93 -6.28
C GLY A 31 5.09 0.60 -5.95
N ALA A 32 4.32 0.04 -6.88
CA ALA A 32 3.67 -1.26 -6.70
C ALA A 32 4.71 -2.40 -6.53
N LEU A 33 5.80 -2.36 -7.30
CA LEU A 33 6.90 -3.32 -7.18
C LEU A 33 7.59 -3.20 -5.81
N ARG A 34 7.79 -1.97 -5.32
CA ARG A 34 8.34 -1.74 -3.97
C ARG A 34 7.40 -2.26 -2.90
N LEU A 35 6.10 -2.00 -3.01
CA LEU A 35 5.09 -2.47 -2.06
C LEU A 35 5.05 -4.00 -2.01
N TRP A 36 5.15 -4.67 -3.16
CA TRP A 36 5.15 -6.13 -3.25
C TRP A 36 6.33 -6.80 -2.52
N GLN A 37 7.40 -6.04 -2.21
CA GLN A 37 8.51 -6.55 -1.40
C GLN A 37 8.12 -6.71 0.07
N GLU A 38 7.10 -5.98 0.55
CA GLU A 38 6.60 -6.08 1.92
C GLU A 38 5.81 -7.37 2.14
N THR A 39 6.10 -8.06 3.24
CA THR A 39 5.37 -9.28 3.61
C THR A 39 3.92 -8.97 3.96
N ALA A 40 3.66 -7.84 4.62
CA ALA A 40 2.31 -7.39 4.95
C ALA A 40 1.46 -7.22 3.69
N ALA A 41 1.91 -6.43 2.71
CA ALA A 41 1.24 -6.28 1.42
C ALA A 41 0.92 -7.63 0.72
N ARG A 42 1.85 -8.60 0.74
CA ARG A 42 1.59 -9.94 0.16
C ARG A 42 0.50 -10.70 0.92
N LEU A 43 0.47 -10.61 2.24
CA LEU A 43 -0.57 -11.23 3.07
C LEU A 43 -1.93 -10.59 2.80
N GLU A 44 -2.00 -9.27 2.68
CA GLU A 44 -3.21 -8.53 2.34
C GLU A 44 -3.76 -8.87 0.95
N CYS A 45 -2.89 -9.02 -0.06
CA CYS A 45 -3.32 -9.56 -1.34
C CYS A 45 -3.86 -10.99 -1.22
N GLY A 46 -3.27 -11.81 -0.34
CA GLY A 46 -3.79 -13.14 -0.02
C GLY A 46 -5.18 -13.12 0.60
N THR A 47 -5.45 -12.20 1.54
CA THR A 47 -6.79 -12.04 2.13
C THR A 47 -7.79 -11.53 1.10
N ALA A 48 -7.37 -10.67 0.15
CA ALA A 48 -8.18 -10.23 -0.98
C ALA A 48 -8.64 -11.40 -1.85
N VAL A 49 -7.72 -12.31 -2.19
CA VAL A 49 -8.04 -13.52 -2.96
C VAL A 49 -9.02 -14.40 -2.19
N LEU A 50 -8.80 -14.61 -0.89
CA LEU A 50 -9.69 -15.42 -0.07
C LEU A 50 -11.11 -14.82 0.01
N ALA A 51 -11.21 -13.51 0.22
CA ALA A 51 -12.50 -12.81 0.25
C ALA A 51 -13.21 -12.86 -1.11
N ALA A 52 -12.47 -12.73 -2.21
CA ALA A 52 -13.02 -12.86 -3.56
C ALA A 52 -13.59 -14.27 -3.79
N VAL A 53 -12.84 -15.32 -3.45
CA VAL A 53 -13.31 -16.71 -3.54
C VAL A 53 -14.60 -16.90 -2.73
N LEU A 54 -14.65 -16.39 -1.50
CA LEU A 54 -15.85 -16.42 -0.67
C LEU A 54 -17.04 -15.72 -1.34
N PHE A 55 -16.84 -14.51 -1.90
CA PHE A 55 -17.88 -13.76 -2.58
C PHE A 55 -18.41 -14.46 -3.83
N LEU A 56 -17.54 -15.18 -4.57
CA LEU A 56 -17.97 -16.02 -5.68
C LEU A 56 -18.91 -17.13 -5.20
N PHE A 57 -18.55 -17.85 -4.13
CA PHE A 57 -19.39 -18.91 -3.56
C PHE A 57 -20.71 -18.41 -2.98
N LEU A 58 -20.73 -17.20 -2.43
CA LEU A 58 -21.95 -16.58 -1.89
C LEU A 58 -22.89 -16.03 -2.99
N GLY A 59 -22.48 -16.03 -4.25
CA GLY A 59 -23.25 -15.41 -5.33
C GLY A 59 -23.38 -13.90 -5.16
N ALA A 60 -22.31 -13.25 -4.68
CA ALA A 60 -22.32 -11.82 -4.37
C ALA A 60 -22.69 -10.99 -5.60
N SER A 61 -23.55 -9.98 -5.39
CA SER A 61 -23.98 -9.05 -6.43
C SER A 61 -22.82 -8.18 -6.95
N LEU A 62 -22.98 -7.60 -8.14
CA LEU A 62 -21.99 -6.68 -8.70
C LEU A 62 -21.67 -5.51 -7.75
N ARG A 63 -22.67 -4.98 -7.04
CA ARG A 63 -22.44 -3.93 -6.03
C ARG A 63 -21.52 -4.41 -4.92
N GLN A 64 -21.69 -5.64 -4.45
CA GLN A 64 -20.84 -6.19 -3.40
C GLN A 64 -19.39 -6.35 -3.86
N TRP A 65 -19.19 -6.79 -5.09
CA TRP A 65 -17.88 -6.85 -5.72
C TRP A 65 -17.19 -5.51 -5.87
N LEU A 66 -17.93 -4.48 -6.31
CA LEU A 66 -17.39 -3.12 -6.45
C LEU A 66 -16.94 -2.55 -5.11
N ILE A 67 -17.73 -2.75 -4.05
CA ILE A 67 -17.39 -2.30 -2.70
C ILE A 67 -16.17 -3.07 -2.18
N LEU A 68 -16.14 -4.40 -2.30
CA LEU A 68 -15.01 -5.22 -1.88
C LEU A 68 -13.71 -4.77 -2.57
N THR A 69 -13.78 -4.55 -3.88
CA THR A 69 -12.64 -4.09 -4.68
C THR A 69 -12.17 -2.71 -4.21
N ALA A 70 -13.10 -1.76 -3.99
CA ALA A 70 -12.77 -0.43 -3.50
C ALA A 70 -12.10 -0.48 -2.12
N LEU A 71 -12.58 -1.35 -1.21
CA LEU A 71 -11.99 -1.51 0.12
C LEU A 71 -10.57 -2.07 0.06
N TYR A 72 -10.30 -3.08 -0.77
CA TYR A 72 -8.94 -3.62 -0.92
C TYR A 72 -8.00 -2.66 -1.64
N LEU A 73 -8.48 -1.88 -2.61
CA LEU A 73 -7.69 -0.78 -3.18
C LEU A 73 -7.36 0.27 -2.11
N ALA A 74 -8.30 0.61 -1.24
CA ALA A 74 -8.04 1.52 -0.12
C ALA A 74 -7.05 0.95 0.90
N LEU A 75 -7.10 -0.36 1.17
CA LEU A 75 -6.11 -1.04 2.00
C LEU A 75 -4.70 -0.90 1.41
N LEU A 76 -4.53 -1.21 0.12
CA LEU A 76 -3.23 -1.07 -0.56
C LEU A 76 -2.74 0.38 -0.62
N MET A 77 -3.65 1.36 -0.73
CA MET A 77 -3.30 2.78 -0.63
C MET A 77 -2.74 3.11 0.75
N VAL A 78 -3.39 2.63 1.83
CA VAL A 78 -2.95 2.86 3.21
C VAL A 78 -1.63 2.14 3.49
N GLU A 79 -1.46 0.90 3.02
CA GLU A 79 -0.21 0.13 3.19
C GLU A 79 0.96 0.75 2.41
N ALA A 80 0.71 1.31 1.22
CA ALA A 80 1.73 2.06 0.48
C ALA A 80 2.16 3.32 1.24
N LEU A 81 1.23 4.03 1.86
CA LEU A 81 1.52 5.19 2.71
C LEU A 81 2.27 4.78 3.98
N ASN A 82 1.87 3.68 4.62
CA ASN A 82 2.57 3.11 5.78
C ASN A 82 4.03 2.78 5.42
N THR A 83 4.24 2.06 4.31
CA THR A 83 5.58 1.74 3.81
C THR A 83 6.41 3.00 3.52
N ALA A 84 5.80 4.04 2.94
CA ALA A 84 6.47 5.31 2.68
C ALA A 84 6.88 6.02 3.98
N ILE A 85 6.02 6.01 5.01
CA ILE A 85 6.33 6.51 6.35
C ILE A 85 7.50 5.72 6.94
N GLU A 86 7.47 4.39 6.91
CA GLU A 86 8.55 3.56 7.42
C GLU A 86 9.89 3.86 6.75
N VAL A 87 9.91 3.97 5.42
CA VAL A 87 11.10 4.33 4.63
C VAL A 87 11.62 5.71 5.05
N LEU A 88 10.74 6.71 5.15
CA LEU A 88 11.14 8.07 5.55
C LEU A 88 11.65 8.10 6.99
N THR A 89 10.95 7.44 7.92
CA THR A 89 11.33 7.36 9.33
C THR A 89 12.69 6.68 9.50
N ASN A 90 12.99 5.62 8.74
CA ASN A 90 14.31 4.96 8.79
C ASN A 90 15.45 5.87 8.29
N VAL A 91 15.16 6.80 7.39
CA VAL A 91 16.13 7.80 6.91
C VAL A 91 16.31 8.94 7.91
N VAL A 92 15.21 9.45 8.48
CA VAL A 92 15.23 10.62 9.39
C VAL A 92 15.68 10.24 10.81
N SER A 93 15.39 9.01 11.26
CA SER A 93 15.78 8.48 12.56
C SER A 93 16.59 7.17 12.38
N PRO A 94 17.88 7.25 12.03
CA PRO A 94 18.72 6.07 11.82
C PRO A 94 18.95 5.24 13.09
N HIS A 95 18.88 5.89 14.25
CA HIS A 95 18.88 5.25 15.56
C HIS A 95 17.43 5.14 16.06
N TRP A 96 17.21 4.21 16.98
CA TRP A 96 15.90 4.08 17.62
C TRP A 96 15.49 5.38 18.32
N SER A 97 14.26 5.81 18.10
CA SER A 97 13.60 6.91 18.81
C SER A 97 12.15 6.55 19.10
N ILE A 98 11.61 7.12 20.17
CA ILE A 98 10.22 6.87 20.56
C ILE A 98 9.24 7.46 19.54
N GLU A 99 9.60 8.58 18.91
CA GLU A 99 8.83 9.24 17.86
C GLU A 99 8.81 8.39 16.59
N ALA A 100 9.94 7.80 16.19
CA ALA A 100 10.00 6.87 15.07
C ALA A 100 9.14 5.63 15.33
N LYS A 101 9.14 5.11 16.57
CA LYS A 101 8.26 4.01 16.96
C LYS A 101 6.79 4.42 16.82
N HIS A 102 6.38 5.57 17.38
CA HIS A 102 5.00 6.05 17.30
C HIS A 102 4.53 6.25 15.85
N ALA A 103 5.37 6.79 14.97
CA ALA A 103 5.02 6.96 13.56
C ALA A 103 4.69 5.62 12.88
N LYS A 104 5.51 4.59 13.13
CA LYS A 104 5.30 3.23 12.59
C LYS A 104 4.08 2.55 13.20
N ASP A 105 3.89 2.69 14.51
CA ASP A 105 2.74 2.12 15.21
C ASP A 105 1.42 2.70 14.67
N LEU A 106 1.36 4.02 14.41
CA LEU A 106 0.18 4.67 13.85
C LEU A 106 -0.09 4.24 12.41
N GLY A 107 0.95 4.07 11.59
CA GLY A 107 0.82 3.54 10.24
C GLY A 107 0.28 2.10 10.24
N SER A 108 0.83 1.24 11.10
CA SER A 108 0.35 -0.13 11.31
C SER A 108 -1.10 -0.17 11.83
N LEU A 109 -1.47 0.74 12.73
CA LEU A 109 -2.85 0.87 13.22
C LEU A 109 -3.81 1.23 12.07
N ALA A 110 -3.45 2.15 11.19
CA ALA A 110 -4.28 2.53 10.05
C ALA A 110 -4.57 1.33 9.13
N VAL A 111 -3.55 0.51 8.85
CA VAL A 111 -3.70 -0.75 8.10
C VAL A 111 -4.63 -1.73 8.83
N GLY A 112 -4.44 -1.90 10.15
CA GLY A 112 -5.31 -2.75 10.97
C GLY A 112 -6.78 -2.30 10.97
N LEU A 113 -7.03 -0.99 11.01
CA LEU A 113 -8.38 -0.43 10.92
C LEU A 113 -9.02 -0.70 9.54
N MET A 114 -8.25 -0.60 8.46
CA MET A 114 -8.72 -0.97 7.11
C MET A 114 -9.08 -2.46 7.02
N LEU A 115 -8.25 -3.33 7.58
CA LEU A 115 -8.54 -4.76 7.68
C LEU A 115 -9.81 -5.03 8.50
N ALA A 116 -10.03 -4.31 9.60
CA ALA A 116 -11.25 -4.43 10.39
C ALA A 116 -12.51 -4.01 9.61
N ILE A 117 -12.43 -2.92 8.83
CA ILE A 117 -13.52 -2.49 7.95
C ILE A 117 -13.83 -3.56 6.89
N ILE A 118 -12.80 -4.11 6.24
CA ILE A 118 -12.94 -5.19 5.26
C ILE A 118 -13.58 -6.41 5.90
N ALA A 119 -13.09 -6.84 7.07
CA ALA A 119 -13.63 -7.98 7.79
C ALA A 119 -15.11 -7.78 8.16
N GLY A 120 -15.47 -6.58 8.66
CA GLY A 120 -16.85 -6.23 8.97
C GLY A 120 -17.76 -6.26 7.73
N TYR A 121 -17.26 -5.75 6.60
CA TYR A 121 -18.01 -5.79 5.34
C TYR A 121 -18.21 -7.22 4.82
N VAL A 122 -17.15 -8.04 4.82
CA VAL A 122 -17.23 -9.46 4.44
C VAL A 122 -18.19 -10.22 5.35
N ALA A 123 -18.14 -9.96 6.67
CA ALA A 123 -19.06 -10.57 7.63
C ALA A 123 -20.52 -10.14 7.37
N ALA A 124 -20.78 -8.86 7.08
CA ALA A 124 -22.12 -8.39 6.75
C ALA A 124 -22.69 -9.09 5.51
N VAL A 125 -21.90 -9.23 4.45
CA VAL A 125 -22.29 -9.97 3.24
C VAL A 125 -22.56 -11.45 3.53
N LEU A 126 -21.71 -12.09 4.34
CA LEU A 126 -21.86 -13.49 4.74
C LEU A 126 -23.12 -13.72 5.58
N LEU A 127 -23.43 -12.80 6.49
CA LEU A 127 -24.60 -12.84 7.37
C LEU A 127 -25.88 -12.33 6.69
N ARG A 128 -25.79 -11.85 5.44
CA ARG A 128 -26.89 -11.25 4.67
C ARG A 128 -27.55 -10.07 5.39
N LEU A 129 -26.73 -9.24 6.05
CA LEU A 129 -27.10 -7.96 6.65
C LEU A 129 -27.19 -6.85 5.61
#